data_AF-A0A9P6V2T4-F1
#
_entry.id   AF-A0A9P6V2T4-F1
#
_cell.length_a   1.000
_cell.length_b   1.000
_cell.length_c   1.000
_cell.angle_alpha   90.00
_cell.angle_beta   90.00
_cell.angle_gamma   90.00
#
_symmetry.space_group_name_H-M   'P 1'
#
loop_
_entity.id
_entity.type
_entity.pdbx_description
1 polymer ?
#
loop_
_entity_poly.entity_id
_entity_poly.type
_entity_poly.pdbx_seq_one_letter_code
_entity_poly.pdbx_strand_id
1 'polypeptide(L)'
;MAEYTSFDSFLLFGDSITQFAFDVDNRGWGAQLANVFQRRLDIVNRGFSGYTTEQAIHLLPQIIPTTTITTSTTTTTSTTTDTINTTSSTAISPTATPKVQFLTLFLGANDAALPPSAQHTPLLRYAQNLRTLLDMIHDPSSRTYSPWTRIIVICPPPVEEVVWAVECKKRGMDMNRDWRVTKQYAEMCRQVANEYSAKARGGNGGSEEKDGGQLMQQLHQVDVIDTWEIMTRQVESGQRTLSDFLRDGVHLAAEGNNIVFEEIMEIIRRKYPEWDPTKMQMHGPLWRELDVDHPKIDLMICANKNVIIPRFVALSRRCRTSYLKYITEDERKLVNEIVDKYPTAISFNDYAIAQYGADDSMDMARLHCWIIKSKPPTCPQPYWMACINGLILSLFNRDNEHKTAIVEYLEKQGLDVNFTKI
;
A
#
# COMPACT_ATOMS: atom_id res chain seq x y z
N MET A 1 -0.01 11.94 20.38
CA MET A 1 0.62 10.62 20.18
C MET A 1 0.83 10.47 18.70
N ALA A 2 2.03 10.16 18.22
CA ALA A 2 2.26 9.94 16.79
C ALA A 2 1.37 8.77 16.36
N GLU A 3 0.45 9.02 15.42
CA GLU A 3 -0.39 7.98 14.83
C GLU A 3 0.52 6.95 14.18
N TYR A 4 0.52 5.73 14.69
CA TYR A 4 1.08 4.59 13.99
C TYR A 4 0.26 4.40 12.70
N THR A 5 0.69 5.02 11.60
CA THR A 5 0.16 4.70 10.28
C THR A 5 0.64 3.29 9.92
N SER A 6 -0.31 2.36 9.92
CA SER A 6 -0.13 0.95 9.60
C SER A 6 0.39 0.74 8.17
N PHE A 7 1.14 -0.34 7.95
CA PHE A 7 1.60 -0.71 6.61
C PHE A 7 0.43 -1.17 5.73
N ASP A 8 0.61 -1.01 4.43
CA ASP A 8 -0.19 -1.75 3.46
C ASP A 8 0.04 -3.25 3.64
N SER A 9 -0.95 -4.05 3.27
CA SER A 9 -0.98 -5.48 3.59
C SER A 9 -1.21 -6.36 2.36
N PHE A 10 -0.72 -7.59 2.46
CA PHE A 10 -1.10 -8.73 1.64
C PHE A 10 -1.92 -9.67 2.52
N LEU A 11 -3.22 -9.72 2.26
CA LEU A 11 -4.16 -10.53 3.01
C LEU A 11 -4.26 -11.94 2.42
N LEU A 12 -4.08 -12.95 3.27
CA LEU A 12 -4.22 -14.34 2.90
C LEU A 12 -5.57 -14.86 3.40
N PHE A 13 -6.53 -15.07 2.51
CA PHE A 13 -7.87 -15.56 2.88
C PHE A 13 -8.15 -16.95 2.33
N GLY A 14 -8.70 -17.83 3.17
CA GLY A 14 -9.00 -19.20 2.77
C GLY A 14 -9.33 -20.13 3.92
N ASP A 15 -9.13 -21.43 3.68
CA ASP A 15 -9.44 -22.48 4.65
C ASP A 15 -8.22 -22.90 5.51
N SER A 16 -8.14 -24.19 5.91
CA SER A 16 -7.05 -24.74 6.69
C SER A 16 -5.70 -24.65 5.97
N ILE A 17 -5.67 -24.72 4.63
CA ILE A 17 -4.43 -24.59 3.86
C ILE A 17 -3.85 -23.17 4.05
N THR A 18 -4.72 -22.16 4.08
CA THR A 18 -4.32 -20.78 4.43
C THR A 18 -4.01 -20.66 5.92
N GLN A 19 -4.77 -21.31 6.80
CA GLN A 19 -4.53 -21.23 8.25
C GLN A 19 -3.13 -21.76 8.60
N PHE A 20 -2.69 -22.83 7.94
CA PHE A 20 -1.37 -23.44 8.10
C PHE A 20 -0.28 -22.79 7.22
N ALA A 21 -0.58 -21.71 6.49
CA ALA A 21 0.39 -21.02 5.64
C ALA A 21 1.62 -20.48 6.41
N PHE A 22 1.57 -20.40 7.74
CA PHE A 22 2.67 -19.92 8.58
C PHE A 22 3.38 -21.06 9.34
N ASP A 23 3.03 -22.32 9.04
CA ASP A 23 3.67 -23.50 9.62
C ASP A 23 5.12 -23.61 9.12
N VAL A 24 6.06 -23.24 9.99
CA VAL A 24 7.50 -23.23 9.68
C VAL A 24 8.06 -24.63 9.40
N ASP A 25 7.52 -25.66 10.05
CA ASP A 25 7.99 -27.04 9.88
C ASP A 25 7.68 -27.56 8.47
N ASN A 26 6.62 -27.03 7.86
CA ASN A 26 6.20 -27.34 6.49
C ASN A 26 6.54 -26.23 5.49
N ARG A 27 7.50 -25.35 5.81
CA ARG A 27 7.90 -24.21 4.95
C ARG A 27 6.67 -23.42 4.45
N GLY A 28 5.75 -23.10 5.35
CA GLY A 28 4.46 -22.48 5.05
C GLY A 28 4.59 -21.31 4.07
N TRP A 29 3.77 -21.30 3.02
CA TRP A 29 3.86 -20.30 1.94
C TRP A 29 3.65 -18.85 2.42
N GLY A 30 2.81 -18.65 3.43
CA GLY A 30 2.60 -17.36 4.10
C GLY A 30 3.80 -16.92 4.93
N ALA A 31 4.50 -17.84 5.60
CA ALA A 31 5.76 -17.54 6.29
C ALA A 31 6.87 -17.16 5.29
N GLN A 32 6.92 -17.84 4.13
CA GLN A 32 7.85 -17.49 3.05
C GLN A 32 7.58 -16.09 2.49
N LEU A 33 6.30 -15.74 2.26
CA LEU A 33 5.90 -14.37 1.89
C LEU A 33 6.31 -13.36 2.97
N ALA A 34 6.02 -13.65 4.25
CA ALA A 34 6.35 -12.75 5.36
C ALA A 34 7.86 -12.48 5.45
N ASN A 35 8.68 -13.49 5.15
CA ASN A 35 10.13 -13.35 5.12
C ASN A 35 10.62 -12.41 4.01
N VAL A 36 10.07 -12.49 2.79
CA VAL A 36 10.53 -11.64 1.68
C VAL A 36 9.96 -10.22 1.73
N PHE A 37 8.74 -10.04 2.27
CA PHE A 37 8.06 -8.75 2.38
C PHE A 37 8.38 -7.96 3.67
N GLN A 38 9.40 -8.38 4.43
CA GLN A 38 9.83 -7.67 5.64
C GLN A 38 10.02 -6.17 5.37
N ARG A 39 9.40 -5.35 6.24
CA ARG A 39 9.38 -3.89 6.14
C ARG A 39 8.83 -3.37 4.80
N ARG A 40 7.90 -4.06 4.15
CA ARG A 40 7.31 -3.63 2.86
C ARG A 40 5.80 -3.82 2.81
N LEU A 41 5.33 -5.01 3.13
CA LEU A 41 3.91 -5.32 3.29
C LEU A 41 3.72 -6.18 4.52
N ASP A 42 2.66 -5.91 5.27
CA ASP A 42 2.22 -6.82 6.32
C ASP A 42 1.53 -8.04 5.68
N ILE A 43 2.05 -9.23 5.93
CA ILE A 43 1.42 -10.47 5.49
C ILE A 43 0.44 -10.92 6.56
N VAL A 44 -0.85 -10.87 6.24
CA VAL A 44 -1.92 -11.08 7.22
C VAL A 44 -2.63 -12.40 6.95
N ASN A 45 -2.50 -13.36 7.86
CA ASN A 45 -3.18 -14.65 7.74
C ASN A 45 -4.63 -14.58 8.24
N ARG A 46 -5.58 -14.97 7.38
CA ARG A 46 -7.01 -15.13 7.67
C ARG A 46 -7.52 -16.46 7.07
N GLY A 47 -6.83 -17.54 7.39
CA GLY A 47 -7.29 -18.90 7.11
C GLY A 47 -8.18 -19.45 8.21
N PHE A 48 -9.25 -20.14 7.83
CA PHE A 48 -10.25 -20.70 8.75
C PHE A 48 -10.42 -22.19 8.48
N SER A 49 -9.81 -23.02 9.34
CA SER A 49 -9.79 -24.47 9.15
C SER A 49 -11.19 -25.06 9.06
N GLY A 50 -11.42 -25.82 7.98
CA GLY A 50 -12.67 -26.51 7.72
C GLY A 50 -13.77 -25.67 7.05
N TYR A 51 -13.53 -24.37 6.80
CA TYR A 51 -14.51 -23.49 6.17
C TYR A 51 -14.62 -23.74 4.66
N THR A 52 -15.82 -23.53 4.14
CA THR A 52 -16.16 -23.60 2.71
C THR A 52 -16.47 -22.20 2.19
N THR A 53 -16.75 -22.10 0.90
CA THR A 53 -17.23 -20.83 0.32
C THR A 53 -18.55 -20.33 0.90
N GLU A 54 -19.39 -21.20 1.48
CA GLU A 54 -20.65 -20.81 2.16
C GLU A 54 -20.39 -19.98 3.41
N GLN A 55 -19.41 -20.35 4.23
CA GLN A 55 -19.08 -19.52 5.39
C GLN A 55 -18.26 -18.29 4.98
N ALA A 56 -17.42 -18.42 3.95
CA ALA A 56 -16.54 -17.35 3.51
C ALA A 56 -17.31 -16.09 3.07
N ILE A 57 -18.45 -16.22 2.39
CA ILE A 57 -19.27 -15.07 1.95
C ILE A 57 -19.77 -14.20 3.12
N HIS A 58 -19.96 -14.78 4.30
CA HIS A 58 -20.37 -14.03 5.50
C HIS A 58 -19.19 -13.47 6.29
N LEU A 59 -18.02 -14.07 6.11
CA LEU A 59 -16.82 -13.78 6.89
C LEU A 59 -15.96 -12.69 6.26
N LEU A 60 -15.79 -12.71 4.94
CA LEU A 60 -14.94 -11.75 4.22
C LEU A 60 -15.29 -10.28 4.55
N PRO A 61 -16.58 -9.88 4.65
CA PRO A 61 -16.93 -8.49 4.99
C PRO A 61 -16.59 -8.05 6.41
N GLN A 62 -16.29 -8.99 7.30
CA GLN A 62 -15.86 -8.71 8.66
C GLN A 62 -14.33 -8.57 8.78
N ILE A 63 -13.60 -9.02 7.75
CA ILE A 63 -12.13 -9.04 7.73
C ILE A 63 -11.57 -7.84 6.95
N ILE A 64 -12.19 -7.51 5.82
CA ILE A 64 -11.74 -6.43 4.94
C ILE A 64 -12.16 -5.08 5.54
N PRO A 65 -11.26 -4.08 5.61
CA PRO A 65 -11.63 -2.74 6.03
C PRO A 65 -12.82 -2.22 5.23
N THR A 66 -13.86 -1.74 5.91
CA THR A 66 -15.01 -1.13 5.22
C THR A 66 -14.59 0.20 4.60
N THR A 67 -14.95 0.41 3.33
CA THR A 67 -14.78 1.71 2.67
C THR A 67 -15.69 2.73 3.34
N THR A 68 -15.14 3.43 4.34
CA THR A 68 -15.88 4.43 5.10
C THR A 68 -15.72 5.76 4.38
N ILE A 69 -16.74 6.17 3.62
CA ILE A 69 -16.83 7.54 3.09
C ILE A 69 -17.07 8.45 4.30
N THR A 70 -16.00 8.94 4.91
CA THR A 70 -16.11 9.84 6.05
C THR A 70 -16.28 11.26 5.54
N THR A 71 -17.52 11.75 5.46
CA THR A 71 -17.81 13.17 5.31
C THR A 71 -17.66 13.84 6.67
N SER A 72 -16.45 14.28 7.01
CA SER A 72 -16.23 15.13 8.18
C SER A 72 -16.65 16.57 7.86
N THR A 73 -17.82 16.99 8.34
CA THR A 73 -18.27 18.38 8.28
C THR A 73 -17.78 19.10 9.54
N THR A 74 -16.83 20.03 9.41
CA THR A 74 -16.44 20.91 10.52
C THR A 74 -17.21 22.22 10.39
N THR A 75 -18.04 22.53 11.38
CA THR A 75 -18.79 23.79 11.45
C THR A 75 -18.08 24.72 12.41
N THR A 76 -17.41 25.75 11.89
CA THR A 76 -16.81 26.80 12.73
C THR A 76 -17.81 27.96 12.85
N THR A 77 -18.24 28.26 14.07
CA THR A 77 -19.11 29.42 14.35
C THR A 77 -18.25 30.56 14.88
N SER A 78 -18.15 31.66 14.14
CA SER A 78 -17.54 32.90 14.64
C SER A 78 -18.65 33.91 14.96
N THR A 79 -18.56 34.55 16.11
CA THR A 79 -19.50 35.61 16.55
C THR A 79 -18.76 36.94 16.55
N THR A 80 -19.06 37.76 15.55
CA THR A 80 -18.84 39.21 15.60
C THR A 80 -20.14 39.90 15.23
N THR A 81 -20.48 40.92 16.02
CA THR A 81 -21.69 41.76 15.99
C THR A 81 -22.50 41.72 14.69
N ASP A 82 -23.73 41.23 14.81
CA ASP A 82 -24.88 41.29 13.89
C ASP A 82 -24.84 40.52 12.55
N THR A 83 -24.00 39.50 12.39
CA THR A 83 -24.21 38.52 11.29
C THR A 83 -23.62 37.13 11.60
N ILE A 84 -24.45 36.08 11.53
CA ILE A 84 -23.99 34.68 11.66
C ILE A 84 -23.53 34.20 10.28
N ASN A 85 -22.22 34.06 10.10
CA ASN A 85 -21.64 33.42 8.91
C ASN A 85 -21.25 31.97 9.23
N THR A 86 -22.00 31.01 8.69
CA THR A 86 -21.68 29.59 8.77
C THR A 86 -20.75 29.22 7.62
N THR A 87 -19.49 28.87 7.91
CA THR A 87 -18.55 28.35 6.91
C THR A 87 -18.30 26.87 7.19
N SER A 88 -18.71 26.02 6.25
CA SER A 88 -18.38 24.59 6.24
C SER A 88 -17.10 24.40 5.45
N SER A 89 -16.02 23.96 6.10
CA SER A 89 -14.80 23.54 5.42
C SER A 89 -14.59 22.04 5.57
N THR A 90 -14.34 21.37 4.45
CA THR A 90 -13.99 19.95 4.39
C THR A 90 -12.48 19.85 4.55
N ALA A 91 -11.99 19.62 5.77
CA ALA A 91 -10.57 19.36 6.01
C ALA A 91 -10.30 17.86 5.87
N ILE A 92 -9.56 17.46 4.83
CA ILE A 92 -9.06 16.09 4.68
C ILE A 92 -7.72 16.01 5.44
N SER A 93 -7.74 15.46 6.65
CA SER A 93 -6.50 15.05 7.32
C SER A 93 -5.98 13.77 6.66
N PRO A 94 -4.71 13.70 6.21
CA PRO A 94 -4.19 12.54 5.49
C PRO A 94 -3.73 11.46 6.49
N THR A 95 -4.65 10.92 7.29
CA THR A 95 -4.40 9.61 7.91
C THR A 95 -4.62 8.57 6.82
N ALA A 96 -3.57 8.26 6.05
CA ALA A 96 -3.65 7.23 5.03
C ALA A 96 -3.98 5.89 5.71
N THR A 97 -5.24 5.45 5.60
CA THR A 97 -5.68 4.15 6.09
C THR A 97 -4.88 3.05 5.38
N PRO A 98 -4.33 2.06 6.09
CA PRO A 98 -3.60 0.94 5.47
C PRO A 98 -4.47 0.24 4.44
N LYS A 99 -3.89 -0.05 3.27
CA LYS A 99 -4.59 -0.68 2.14
C LYS A 99 -4.25 -2.16 2.05
N VAL A 100 -5.24 -2.98 1.70
CA VAL A 100 -5.00 -4.36 1.27
C VAL A 100 -4.61 -4.33 -0.21
N GLN A 101 -3.33 -4.52 -0.52
CA GLN A 101 -2.81 -4.44 -1.90
C GLN A 101 -3.03 -5.74 -2.68
N PHE A 102 -2.94 -6.86 -1.98
CA PHE A 102 -3.19 -8.19 -2.53
C PHE A 102 -4.09 -8.99 -1.58
N LEU A 103 -4.94 -9.82 -2.18
CA LEU A 103 -5.79 -10.78 -1.50
C LEU A 103 -5.64 -12.14 -2.18
N THR A 104 -5.19 -13.17 -1.47
CA THR A 104 -5.39 -14.54 -1.97
C THR A 104 -6.79 -15.02 -1.61
N LEU A 105 -7.47 -15.70 -2.54
CA LEU A 105 -8.68 -16.45 -2.28
C LEU A 105 -8.39 -17.95 -2.50
N PHE A 106 -8.19 -18.70 -1.42
CA PHE A 106 -7.81 -20.11 -1.47
C PHE A 106 -8.84 -20.98 -0.72
N LEU A 107 -9.89 -21.37 -1.45
CA LEU A 107 -11.03 -22.16 -0.97
C LEU A 107 -11.33 -23.26 -1.99
N GLY A 108 -12.24 -24.18 -1.65
CA GLY A 108 -12.67 -25.26 -2.54
C GLY A 108 -12.27 -26.66 -2.08
N ALA A 109 -11.23 -26.80 -1.24
CA ALA A 109 -10.83 -28.11 -0.75
C ALA A 109 -11.92 -28.73 0.15
N ASN A 110 -12.50 -27.92 1.05
CA ASN A 110 -13.62 -28.33 1.88
C ASN A 110 -14.93 -28.45 1.10
N ASP A 111 -15.22 -27.51 0.20
CA ASP A 111 -16.39 -27.52 -0.69
C ASP A 111 -16.49 -28.83 -1.50
N ALA A 112 -15.34 -29.33 -1.97
CA ALA A 112 -15.20 -30.58 -2.71
C ALA A 112 -15.37 -31.86 -1.89
N ALA A 113 -15.63 -31.77 -0.57
CA ALA A 113 -15.95 -32.94 0.23
C ALA A 113 -17.21 -33.65 -0.33
N LEU A 114 -17.28 -34.97 -0.19
CA LEU A 114 -18.40 -35.78 -0.65
C LEU A 114 -19.61 -35.64 0.29
N PRO A 115 -20.85 -35.64 -0.23
CA PRO A 115 -22.03 -35.87 0.59
C PRO A 115 -21.89 -37.19 1.38
N PRO A 116 -22.35 -37.26 2.64
CA PRO A 116 -23.14 -36.26 3.37
C PRO A 116 -22.29 -35.31 4.23
N SER A 117 -20.99 -35.10 3.93
CA SER A 117 -20.14 -34.19 4.69
C SER A 117 -20.79 -32.81 4.83
N ALA A 118 -20.80 -32.25 6.03
CA ALA A 118 -21.30 -30.90 6.28
C ALA A 118 -20.46 -29.81 5.57
N GLN A 119 -19.28 -30.17 5.06
CA GLN A 119 -18.42 -29.29 4.26
C GLN A 119 -18.79 -29.30 2.77
N HIS A 120 -19.59 -30.27 2.31
CA HIS A 120 -19.94 -30.36 0.90
C HIS A 120 -20.74 -29.12 0.46
N THR A 121 -20.25 -28.43 -0.57
CA THR A 121 -20.94 -27.31 -1.20
C THR A 121 -21.14 -27.64 -2.68
N PRO A 122 -22.38 -27.84 -3.19
CA PRO A 122 -22.59 -28.27 -4.58
C PRO A 122 -21.83 -27.42 -5.61
N LEU A 123 -21.28 -28.05 -6.65
CA LEU A 123 -20.34 -27.42 -7.59
C LEU A 123 -20.83 -26.08 -8.18
N LEU A 124 -22.10 -25.99 -8.58
CA LEU A 124 -22.69 -24.75 -9.10
C LEU A 124 -22.82 -23.67 -8.03
N ARG A 125 -23.09 -24.07 -6.79
CA ARG A 125 -23.18 -23.18 -5.65
C ARG A 125 -21.79 -22.65 -5.25
N TYR A 126 -20.77 -23.51 -5.24
CA TYR A 126 -19.37 -23.11 -5.12
C TYR A 126 -18.99 -22.05 -6.16
N ALA A 127 -19.35 -22.28 -7.43
CA ALA A 127 -19.10 -21.32 -8.51
C ALA A 127 -19.81 -19.98 -8.31
N GLN A 128 -21.03 -19.98 -7.75
CA GLN A 128 -21.76 -18.75 -7.41
C GLN A 128 -21.08 -18.01 -6.26
N ASN A 129 -20.72 -18.73 -5.18
CA ASN A 129 -20.08 -18.15 -4.01
C ASN A 129 -18.73 -17.51 -4.38
N LEU A 130 -17.93 -18.16 -5.24
CA LEU A 130 -16.69 -17.56 -5.75
C LEU A 130 -16.96 -16.21 -6.44
N ARG A 131 -17.95 -16.13 -7.34
CA ARG A 131 -18.30 -14.85 -8.01
C ARG A 131 -18.71 -13.80 -6.99
N THR A 132 -19.53 -14.15 -6.01
CA THR A 132 -19.92 -13.25 -4.92
C THR A 132 -18.72 -12.74 -4.12
N LEU A 133 -17.74 -13.59 -3.80
CA LEU A 133 -16.52 -13.20 -3.09
C LEU A 133 -15.65 -12.24 -3.90
N LEU A 134 -15.57 -12.43 -5.22
CA LEU A 134 -14.87 -11.49 -6.11
C LEU A 134 -15.60 -10.14 -6.19
N ASP A 135 -16.92 -10.17 -6.40
CA ASP A 135 -17.76 -8.96 -6.46
C ASP A 135 -17.72 -8.16 -5.16
N MET A 136 -17.61 -8.81 -4.00
CA MET A 136 -17.43 -8.12 -2.72
C MET A 136 -16.25 -7.14 -2.72
N ILE A 137 -15.18 -7.43 -3.46
CA ILE A 137 -13.97 -6.59 -3.50
C ILE A 137 -13.96 -5.68 -4.73
N HIS A 138 -14.43 -6.16 -5.89
CA HIS A 138 -14.31 -5.47 -7.17
C HIS A 138 -15.55 -4.70 -7.61
N ASP A 139 -16.74 -4.94 -7.04
CA ASP A 139 -17.95 -4.18 -7.35
C ASP A 139 -17.97 -2.84 -6.59
N PRO A 140 -18.00 -1.67 -7.26
CA PRO A 140 -18.09 -0.36 -6.62
C PRO A 140 -19.28 -0.17 -5.68
N SER A 141 -20.35 -0.94 -5.85
CA SER A 141 -21.53 -0.93 -4.98
C SER A 141 -21.36 -1.77 -3.70
N SER A 142 -20.30 -2.59 -3.63
CA SER A 142 -20.03 -3.41 -2.46
C SER A 142 -19.50 -2.57 -1.29
N ARG A 143 -19.95 -2.92 -0.08
CA ARG A 143 -19.45 -2.33 1.18
C ARG A 143 -17.94 -2.52 1.37
N THR A 144 -17.39 -3.59 0.83
CA THR A 144 -15.97 -3.95 0.93
C THR A 144 -15.21 -3.66 -0.35
N TYR A 145 -15.79 -2.83 -1.23
CA TYR A 145 -15.16 -2.41 -2.47
C TYR A 145 -13.78 -1.83 -2.22
N SER A 146 -12.80 -2.35 -2.94
CA SER A 146 -11.42 -1.90 -2.87
C SER A 146 -10.85 -1.80 -4.28
N PRO A 147 -10.76 -0.58 -4.85
CA PRO A 147 -10.27 -0.40 -6.21
C PRO A 147 -8.78 -0.74 -6.37
N TRP A 148 -8.03 -0.89 -5.29
CA TRP A 148 -6.58 -1.18 -5.34
C TRP A 148 -6.25 -2.65 -5.00
N THR A 149 -7.20 -3.43 -4.50
CA THR A 149 -6.93 -4.82 -4.11
C THR A 149 -6.89 -5.74 -5.32
N ARG A 150 -5.72 -6.32 -5.58
CA ARG A 150 -5.53 -7.37 -6.58
C ARG A 150 -5.87 -8.72 -5.98
N ILE A 151 -6.70 -9.51 -6.66
CA ILE A 151 -7.10 -10.84 -6.16
C ILE A 151 -6.33 -11.93 -6.91
N ILE A 152 -5.72 -12.83 -6.16
CA ILE A 152 -5.10 -14.07 -6.67
C ILE A 152 -5.98 -15.23 -6.21
N VAL A 153 -6.75 -15.81 -7.13
CA VAL A 153 -7.57 -17.00 -6.88
C VAL A 153 -6.67 -18.23 -6.98
N ILE A 154 -6.69 -19.06 -5.95
CA ILE A 154 -5.89 -20.29 -5.89
C ILE A 154 -6.85 -21.48 -5.92
N CYS A 155 -6.79 -22.28 -6.97
CA CYS A 155 -7.62 -23.48 -7.10
C CYS A 155 -7.25 -24.49 -6.00
N PRO A 156 -8.22 -25.28 -5.50
CA PRO A 156 -7.93 -26.33 -4.53
C PRO A 156 -6.87 -27.32 -5.05
N PRO A 157 -5.91 -27.75 -4.21
CA PRO A 157 -4.88 -28.68 -4.62
C PRO A 157 -5.44 -30.10 -4.79
N PRO A 158 -4.62 -31.04 -5.28
CA PRO A 158 -5.02 -32.42 -5.35
C PRO A 158 -5.26 -33.09 -4.00
N VAL A 159 -5.95 -34.24 -4.00
CA VAL A 159 -6.17 -35.06 -2.79
C VAL A 159 -5.54 -36.44 -2.97
N GLU A 160 -4.67 -36.85 -2.05
CA GLU A 160 -4.14 -38.21 -2.06
C GLU A 160 -5.03 -39.13 -1.24
N GLU A 161 -5.94 -39.82 -1.92
CA GLU A 161 -7.03 -40.58 -1.29
C GLU A 161 -6.54 -41.66 -0.33
N VAL A 162 -5.44 -42.34 -0.67
CA VAL A 162 -4.88 -43.42 0.16
C VAL A 162 -4.37 -42.87 1.50
N VAL A 163 -3.63 -41.76 1.47
CA VAL A 163 -3.10 -41.12 2.68
C VAL A 163 -4.23 -40.47 3.48
N TRP A 164 -5.15 -39.78 2.80
CA TRP A 164 -6.30 -39.17 3.46
C TRP A 164 -7.21 -40.21 4.12
N ALA A 165 -7.43 -41.37 3.51
CA ALA A 165 -8.22 -42.45 4.12
C ALA A 165 -7.61 -42.97 5.43
N VAL A 166 -6.27 -43.01 5.54
CA VAL A 166 -5.58 -43.36 6.79
C VAL A 166 -5.81 -42.27 7.84
N GLU A 167 -5.70 -41.00 7.44
CA GLU A 167 -5.91 -39.86 8.33
C GLU A 167 -7.36 -39.77 8.82
N CYS A 168 -8.34 -40.00 7.94
CA CYS A 168 -9.75 -40.10 8.28
C CYS A 168 -10.00 -41.14 9.39
N LYS A 169 -9.42 -42.33 9.26
CA LYS A 169 -9.52 -43.38 10.29
C LYS A 169 -8.96 -42.95 11.64
N LYS A 170 -7.80 -42.26 11.65
CA LYS A 170 -7.22 -41.73 12.91
C LYS A 170 -8.12 -40.68 13.57
N ARG A 171 -8.83 -39.90 12.77
CA ARG A 171 -9.76 -38.85 13.23
C ARG A 171 -11.16 -39.37 13.54
N GLY A 172 -11.43 -40.66 13.33
CA GLY A 172 -12.76 -41.25 13.51
C GLY A 172 -13.80 -40.73 12.53
N MET A 173 -13.37 -40.37 11.31
CA MET A 173 -14.23 -39.88 10.24
C MET A 173 -14.23 -40.84 9.04
N ASP A 174 -15.32 -40.85 8.29
CA ASP A 174 -15.41 -41.58 7.04
C ASP A 174 -14.63 -40.89 5.92
N MET A 175 -14.22 -41.66 4.91
CA MET A 175 -13.58 -41.13 3.71
C MET A 175 -14.55 -40.18 3.01
N ASN A 176 -14.17 -38.91 2.88
CA ASN A 176 -15.07 -37.85 2.48
C ASN A 176 -14.53 -36.98 1.33
N ARG A 177 -13.50 -37.44 0.62
CA ARG A 177 -12.97 -36.75 -0.56
C ARG A 177 -12.64 -37.74 -1.67
N ASP A 178 -12.72 -37.25 -2.90
CA ASP A 178 -12.42 -38.00 -4.11
C ASP A 178 -11.59 -37.12 -5.05
N TRP A 179 -10.61 -37.75 -5.70
CA TRP A 179 -9.70 -37.09 -6.66
C TRP A 179 -10.47 -36.45 -7.81
N ARG A 180 -11.38 -37.20 -8.46
CA ARG A 180 -12.14 -36.73 -9.61
C ARG A 180 -13.10 -35.61 -9.22
N VAL A 181 -13.69 -35.68 -8.04
CA VAL A 181 -14.55 -34.60 -7.52
C VAL A 181 -13.71 -33.35 -7.28
N THR A 182 -12.59 -33.46 -6.58
CA THR A 182 -11.73 -32.29 -6.30
C THR A 182 -11.22 -31.64 -7.59
N LYS A 183 -10.91 -32.43 -8.62
CA LYS A 183 -10.60 -31.94 -9.97
C LYS A 183 -11.70 -31.04 -10.54
N GLN A 184 -12.97 -31.43 -10.42
CA GLN A 184 -14.10 -30.63 -10.91
C GLN A 184 -14.17 -29.26 -10.21
N TYR A 185 -13.86 -29.18 -8.92
CA TYR A 185 -13.82 -27.91 -8.18
C TYR A 185 -12.62 -27.04 -8.59
N ALA A 186 -11.45 -27.65 -8.84
CA ALA A 186 -10.30 -26.93 -9.36
C ALA A 186 -10.57 -26.35 -10.77
N GLU A 187 -11.15 -27.15 -11.67
CA GLU A 187 -11.56 -26.72 -13.00
C GLU A 187 -12.61 -25.61 -12.95
N MET A 188 -13.62 -25.76 -12.09
CA MET A 188 -14.65 -24.73 -11.90
C MET A 188 -14.08 -23.44 -11.31
N CYS A 189 -13.14 -23.54 -10.36
CA CYS A 189 -12.45 -22.39 -9.79
C CYS A 189 -11.70 -21.59 -10.86
N ARG A 190 -10.89 -22.28 -11.67
CA ARG A 190 -10.17 -21.68 -12.80
C ARG A 190 -11.13 -21.09 -13.83
N GLN A 191 -12.22 -21.80 -14.15
CA GLN A 191 -13.23 -21.33 -15.08
C GLN A 191 -13.87 -20.02 -14.60
N VAL A 192 -14.33 -19.97 -13.34
CA VAL A 192 -14.96 -18.77 -12.77
C VAL A 192 -14.03 -17.58 -12.82
N ALA A 193 -12.77 -17.75 -12.41
CA ALA A 193 -11.80 -16.66 -12.38
C ALA A 193 -11.44 -16.14 -13.80
N ASN A 194 -11.33 -17.04 -14.78
CA ASN A 194 -11.12 -16.67 -16.18
C ASN A 194 -12.34 -15.96 -16.78
N GLU A 195 -13.55 -16.45 -16.54
CA GLU A 195 -14.80 -15.81 -16.97
C GLU A 195 -14.96 -14.43 -16.34
N TYR A 196 -14.63 -14.29 -15.06
CA TYR A 196 -14.66 -13.02 -14.34
C TYR A 196 -13.75 -11.99 -15.00
N SER A 197 -12.50 -12.37 -15.25
CA SER A 197 -11.51 -11.51 -15.92
C SER A 197 -11.88 -11.22 -17.39
N ALA A 198 -12.54 -12.15 -18.09
CA ALA A 198 -12.99 -11.94 -19.46
C ALA A 198 -14.13 -10.91 -19.54
N LYS A 199 -15.10 -10.97 -18.62
CA LYS A 199 -16.19 -9.98 -18.52
C LYS A 199 -15.65 -8.57 -18.27
N ALA A 200 -14.64 -8.45 -17.41
CA ALA A 200 -13.99 -7.17 -17.12
C ALA A 200 -13.31 -6.52 -18.35
N ARG A 201 -12.87 -7.33 -19.33
CA ARG A 201 -12.23 -6.85 -20.57
C ARG A 201 -13.21 -6.38 -21.66
N GLY A 202 -14.52 -6.45 -21.40
CA GLY A 202 -15.56 -5.96 -22.31
C GLY A 202 -16.31 -7.09 -23.03
N GLY A 203 -17.53 -7.35 -22.58
CA GLY A 203 -18.55 -7.93 -23.43
C GLY A 203 -19.04 -6.87 -24.44
N ASN A 204 -18.84 -7.13 -25.73
CA ASN A 204 -19.39 -6.45 -26.92
C ASN A 204 -19.59 -4.91 -26.90
N GLY A 205 -18.75 -4.22 -27.69
CA GLY A 205 -19.17 -3.12 -28.58
C GLY A 205 -19.84 -1.90 -27.96
N GLY A 206 -19.07 -0.99 -27.35
CA GLY A 206 -19.54 0.33 -26.98
C GLY A 206 -18.38 1.31 -26.71
N SER A 207 -18.15 2.20 -27.67
CA SER A 207 -17.44 3.49 -27.61
C SER A 207 -16.26 3.66 -26.63
N GLU A 208 -15.08 3.87 -27.20
CA GLU A 208 -13.85 4.31 -26.53
C GLU A 208 -14.03 5.66 -25.80
N GLU A 209 -14.17 5.62 -24.47
CA GLU A 209 -13.94 6.79 -23.61
C GLU A 209 -12.48 6.76 -23.14
N LYS A 210 -11.65 7.61 -23.75
CA LYS A 210 -10.20 7.69 -23.50
C LYS A 210 -9.91 8.59 -22.28
N ASP A 211 -8.95 8.15 -21.48
CA ASP A 211 -8.27 8.81 -20.36
C ASP A 211 -8.78 8.67 -18.90
N GLY A 212 -9.92 8.01 -18.64
CA GLY A 212 -10.32 7.66 -17.26
C GLY A 212 -10.70 6.18 -17.04
N GLY A 213 -11.35 5.56 -18.03
CA GLY A 213 -11.93 4.21 -17.91
C GLY A 213 -10.93 3.05 -18.05
N GLN A 214 -9.79 3.25 -18.71
CA GLN A 214 -8.79 2.19 -18.92
C GLN A 214 -8.12 1.72 -17.62
N LEU A 215 -7.93 2.61 -16.64
CA LEU A 215 -7.32 2.25 -15.36
C LEU A 215 -8.29 1.42 -14.50
N MET A 216 -9.59 1.75 -14.50
CA MET A 216 -10.63 0.96 -13.81
C MET A 216 -10.87 -0.40 -14.47
N GLN A 217 -10.85 -0.50 -15.80
CA GLN A 217 -10.98 -1.79 -16.51
C GLN A 217 -9.81 -2.76 -16.25
N GLN A 218 -8.62 -2.26 -15.90
CA GLN A 218 -7.49 -3.12 -15.49
C GLN A 218 -7.64 -3.70 -14.07
N LEU A 219 -8.43 -3.07 -13.19
CA LEU A 219 -8.54 -3.45 -11.78
C LEU A 219 -9.57 -4.56 -11.50
N HIS A 220 -10.42 -4.87 -12.47
CA HIS A 220 -11.46 -5.92 -12.38
C HIS A 220 -10.97 -7.28 -12.90
N GLN A 221 -9.65 -7.47 -13.05
CA GLN A 221 -9.05 -8.74 -13.43
C GLN A 221 -8.55 -9.47 -12.18
N VAL A 222 -8.63 -10.79 -12.21
CA VAL A 222 -8.10 -11.67 -11.16
C VAL A 222 -7.02 -12.56 -11.74
N ASP A 223 -6.02 -12.87 -10.93
CA ASP A 223 -5.01 -13.87 -11.27
C ASP A 223 -5.43 -15.24 -10.76
N VAL A 224 -4.91 -16.29 -11.40
CA VAL A 224 -5.26 -17.67 -11.09
C VAL A 224 -4.00 -18.51 -10.93
N ILE A 225 -3.93 -19.25 -9.83
CA ILE A 225 -2.95 -20.31 -9.61
C ILE A 225 -3.71 -21.64 -9.58
N ASP A 226 -3.53 -22.47 -10.61
CA ASP A 226 -4.15 -23.79 -10.68
C ASP A 226 -3.25 -24.84 -10.01
N THR A 227 -3.27 -24.91 -8.68
CA THR A 227 -2.39 -25.81 -7.92
C THR A 227 -2.66 -27.28 -8.23
N TRP A 228 -3.91 -27.64 -8.53
CA TRP A 228 -4.29 -28.96 -9.00
C TRP A 228 -3.49 -29.36 -10.24
N GLU A 229 -3.57 -28.55 -11.29
CA GLU A 229 -2.92 -28.81 -12.57
C GLU A 229 -1.39 -28.80 -12.44
N ILE A 230 -0.82 -27.85 -11.70
CA ILE A 230 0.64 -27.73 -11.50
C ILE A 230 1.20 -28.98 -10.81
N MET A 231 0.56 -29.42 -9.72
CA MET A 231 1.01 -30.59 -8.95
C MET A 231 0.77 -31.88 -9.73
N THR A 232 -0.42 -32.05 -10.32
CA THR A 232 -0.77 -33.25 -11.08
C THR A 232 0.17 -33.47 -12.26
N ARG A 233 0.53 -32.41 -13.00
CA ARG A 233 1.48 -32.51 -14.12
C ARG A 233 2.87 -33.01 -13.69
N GLN A 234 3.35 -32.60 -12.51
CA GLN A 234 4.62 -33.09 -11.98
C GLN A 234 4.55 -34.57 -11.55
N VAL A 235 3.38 -34.99 -11.06
CA VAL A 235 3.13 -36.41 -10.74
C VAL A 235 3.04 -37.27 -11.99
N GLU A 236 2.27 -36.83 -12.99
CA GLU A 236 2.08 -37.55 -14.26
C GLU A 236 3.37 -37.63 -15.07
N SER A 237 4.25 -36.64 -14.97
CA SER A 237 5.58 -36.68 -15.60
C SER A 237 6.59 -37.54 -14.86
N GLY A 238 6.23 -38.11 -13.70
CA GLY A 238 7.09 -38.94 -12.87
C GLY A 238 8.19 -38.17 -12.13
N GLN A 239 8.11 -36.83 -12.09
CA GLN A 239 9.08 -36.00 -11.38
C GLN A 239 8.90 -36.08 -9.86
N ARG A 240 7.65 -36.21 -9.40
CA ARG A 240 7.28 -36.21 -7.98
C ARG A 240 6.08 -37.12 -7.73
N THR A 241 5.72 -37.29 -6.47
CA THR A 241 4.52 -37.98 -6.00
C THR A 241 3.59 -36.99 -5.29
N LEU A 242 2.32 -37.36 -5.07
CA LEU A 242 1.40 -36.50 -4.32
C LEU A 242 1.84 -36.30 -2.86
N SER A 243 2.46 -37.31 -2.24
CA SER A 243 2.98 -37.21 -0.89
C SER A 243 4.14 -36.21 -0.74
N ASP A 244 4.84 -35.87 -1.83
CA ASP A 244 5.83 -34.78 -1.81
C ASP A 244 5.13 -33.42 -1.60
N PHE A 245 3.92 -33.27 -2.14
CA PHE A 245 3.14 -32.04 -2.07
C PHE A 245 2.16 -31.98 -0.89
N LEU A 246 1.71 -33.13 -0.38
CA LEU A 246 0.61 -33.24 0.59
C LEU A 246 1.04 -34.09 1.80
N ARG A 247 0.99 -33.51 3.00
CA ARG A 247 1.50 -34.18 4.22
C ARG A 247 0.56 -35.23 4.80
N ASP A 248 -0.75 -35.00 4.68
CA ASP A 248 -1.80 -35.89 5.17
C ASP A 248 -2.77 -36.29 4.05
N GLY A 249 -2.36 -36.08 2.79
CA GLY A 249 -3.17 -36.28 1.61
C GLY A 249 -4.13 -35.12 1.28
N VAL A 250 -4.14 -34.05 2.09
CA VAL A 250 -4.96 -32.86 1.87
C VAL A 250 -4.16 -31.57 2.05
N HIS A 251 -3.47 -31.43 3.18
CA HIS A 251 -2.76 -30.21 3.53
C HIS A 251 -1.38 -30.22 2.89
N LEU A 252 -0.93 -29.04 2.47
CA LEU A 252 0.36 -28.89 1.81
C LEU A 252 1.52 -29.33 2.73
N ALA A 253 2.37 -30.19 2.20
CA ALA A 253 3.72 -30.42 2.69
C ALA A 253 4.66 -29.30 2.24
N ALA A 254 5.95 -29.39 2.58
CA ALA A 254 6.94 -28.38 2.24
C ALA A 254 7.00 -28.03 0.75
N GLU A 255 6.94 -29.02 -0.14
CA GLU A 255 6.96 -28.74 -1.58
C GLU A 255 5.66 -28.11 -2.09
N GLY A 256 4.52 -28.55 -1.57
CA GLY A 256 3.22 -27.97 -1.93
C GLY A 256 3.14 -26.49 -1.53
N ASN A 257 3.66 -26.14 -0.35
CA ASN A 257 3.80 -24.76 0.08
C ASN A 257 4.76 -23.97 -0.83
N ASN A 258 5.88 -24.58 -1.23
CA ASN A 258 6.84 -23.94 -2.12
C ASN A 258 6.24 -23.60 -3.49
N ILE A 259 5.40 -24.48 -4.07
CA ILE A 259 4.66 -24.18 -5.31
C ILE A 259 3.78 -22.94 -5.14
N VAL A 260 2.97 -22.89 -4.08
CA VAL A 260 2.07 -21.73 -3.88
C VAL A 260 2.87 -20.43 -3.73
N PHE A 261 3.96 -20.46 -2.97
CA PHE A 261 4.84 -19.30 -2.82
C PHE A 261 5.46 -18.86 -4.15
N GLU A 262 6.07 -19.77 -4.90
CA GLU A 262 6.75 -19.43 -6.17
C GLU A 262 5.77 -18.92 -7.22
N GLU A 263 4.58 -19.49 -7.33
CA GLU A 263 3.55 -19.04 -8.28
C GLU A 263 3.01 -17.64 -7.93
N ILE A 264 2.82 -17.34 -6.63
CA ILE A 264 2.48 -15.99 -6.18
C ILE A 264 3.61 -15.01 -6.55
N MET A 265 4.86 -15.35 -6.23
CA MET A 265 6.00 -14.50 -6.54
C MET A 265 6.20 -14.31 -8.05
N GLU A 266 5.92 -15.32 -8.86
CA GLU A 266 5.99 -15.24 -10.32
C GLU A 266 4.91 -14.32 -10.89
N ILE A 267 3.68 -14.39 -10.39
CA ILE A 267 2.63 -13.41 -10.71
C ILE A 267 3.10 -11.99 -10.38
N ILE A 268 3.62 -11.78 -9.17
CA ILE A 268 4.10 -10.46 -8.74
C ILE A 268 5.23 -9.96 -9.64
N ARG A 269 6.29 -10.75 -9.84
CA ARG A 269 7.44 -10.37 -10.67
C ARG A 269 7.03 -10.01 -12.10
N ARG A 270 6.09 -10.76 -12.68
CA ARG A 270 5.71 -10.63 -14.09
C ARG A 270 4.65 -9.56 -14.34
N LYS A 271 3.63 -9.46 -13.47
CA LYS A 271 2.45 -8.60 -13.68
C LYS A 271 2.48 -7.33 -12.82
N TYR A 272 3.13 -7.39 -11.67
CA TYR A 272 3.15 -6.32 -10.67
C TYR A 272 4.58 -6.03 -10.20
N PRO A 273 5.53 -5.76 -11.12
CA PRO A 273 6.93 -5.64 -10.78
C PRO A 273 7.23 -4.52 -9.77
N GLU A 274 6.36 -3.53 -9.61
CA GLU A 274 6.45 -2.49 -8.57
C GLU A 274 6.26 -3.04 -7.15
N TRP A 275 5.62 -4.22 -7.02
CA TRP A 275 5.38 -4.94 -5.77
C TRP A 275 6.36 -6.09 -5.54
N ASP A 276 7.34 -6.28 -6.42
CA ASP A 276 8.44 -7.22 -6.19
C ASP A 276 9.26 -6.75 -4.97
N PRO A 277 9.41 -7.55 -3.91
CA PRO A 277 10.16 -7.17 -2.71
C PRO A 277 11.59 -6.71 -2.99
N THR A 278 12.22 -7.19 -4.06
CA THR A 278 13.57 -6.78 -4.45
C THR A 278 13.62 -5.36 -5.01
N LYS A 279 12.49 -4.84 -5.48
CA LYS A 279 12.33 -3.49 -6.07
C LYS A 279 11.61 -2.53 -5.14
N MET A 280 10.83 -3.04 -4.18
CA MET A 280 10.15 -2.24 -3.18
C MET A 280 11.12 -1.61 -2.19
N GLN A 281 10.91 -0.33 -1.89
CA GLN A 281 11.61 0.36 -0.81
C GLN A 281 11.17 -0.20 0.55
N MET A 282 12.14 -0.51 1.43
CA MET A 282 11.82 -0.82 2.82
C MET A 282 11.27 0.41 3.54
N HIS A 283 10.27 0.19 4.38
CA HIS A 283 9.78 1.17 5.33
C HIS A 283 10.82 1.48 6.40
N GLY A 284 10.94 2.78 6.72
CA GLY A 284 11.99 3.33 7.57
C GLY A 284 13.38 3.34 6.91
N PRO A 285 14.30 4.19 7.38
CA PRO A 285 15.68 4.22 6.93
C PRO A 285 16.46 2.96 7.35
N LEU A 286 17.67 2.77 6.80
CA LEU A 286 18.63 1.83 7.39
C LEU A 286 19.15 2.40 8.71
N TRP A 287 19.52 1.55 9.67
CA TRP A 287 19.98 2.02 10.98
C TRP A 287 21.21 2.94 10.90
N ARG A 288 22.04 2.79 9.86
CA ARG A 288 23.24 3.62 9.62
C ARG A 288 22.93 5.01 9.05
N GLU A 289 21.71 5.22 8.58
CA GLU A 289 21.23 6.48 8.03
C GLU A 289 20.53 7.33 9.10
N LEU A 290 20.37 6.80 10.30
CA LEU A 290 19.75 7.51 11.42
C LEU A 290 20.74 8.53 12.00
N ASP A 291 20.27 9.77 12.18
CA ASP A 291 20.87 10.73 13.09
C ASP A 291 20.66 10.20 14.52
N VAL A 292 21.76 9.75 15.13
CA VAL A 292 21.78 9.20 16.49
C VAL A 292 21.42 10.24 17.55
N ASP A 293 21.64 11.52 17.26
CA ASP A 293 21.36 12.61 18.18
C ASP A 293 19.90 13.06 18.08
N HIS A 294 19.25 12.85 16.92
CA HIS A 294 17.85 13.24 16.67
C HIS A 294 17.01 12.14 15.98
N PRO A 295 16.97 10.91 16.52
CA PRO A 295 16.42 9.77 15.81
C PRO A 295 14.90 9.90 15.56
N LYS A 296 14.19 10.75 16.31
CA LYS A 296 12.74 10.96 16.15
C LYS A 296 12.36 11.48 14.77
N ILE A 297 13.22 12.26 14.11
CA ILE A 297 12.96 12.82 12.78
C ILE A 297 13.07 11.71 11.72
N ASP A 298 14.13 10.91 11.80
CA ASP A 298 14.37 9.82 10.84
C ASP A 298 13.49 8.58 11.10
N LEU A 299 13.05 8.39 12.34
CA LEU A 299 12.13 7.34 12.78
C LEU A 299 10.65 7.73 12.63
N MET A 300 10.31 8.83 11.95
CA MET A 300 8.96 9.02 11.40
C MET A 300 8.75 7.97 10.29
N ILE A 301 8.55 6.71 10.71
CA ILE A 301 8.61 5.51 9.88
C ILE A 301 7.51 5.48 8.82
N CYS A 302 6.45 6.26 8.97
CA CYS A 302 5.34 6.23 8.05
C CYS A 302 4.65 7.59 7.97
N ALA A 303 4.87 8.27 6.85
CA ALA A 303 3.92 9.19 6.24
C ALA A 303 4.35 9.34 4.78
N ASN A 304 3.92 8.41 3.93
CA ASN A 304 3.99 8.52 2.46
C ASN A 304 5.27 9.17 1.89
N LYS A 305 6.35 8.41 1.78
CA LYS A 305 7.56 8.83 1.02
C LYS A 305 7.29 9.12 -0.48
N ASN A 306 6.06 8.90 -0.97
CA ASN A 306 5.66 9.15 -2.36
C ASN A 306 5.06 10.53 -2.67
N VAL A 307 4.86 11.43 -1.71
CA VAL A 307 4.22 12.74 -2.03
C VAL A 307 5.19 13.93 -2.01
N ILE A 308 6.32 13.86 -1.30
CA ILE A 308 7.15 15.04 -1.08
C ILE A 308 8.52 14.98 -1.76
N ILE A 309 9.05 13.80 -2.08
CA ILE A 309 10.45 13.71 -2.52
C ILE A 309 10.67 14.06 -4.02
N PRO A 310 9.80 13.67 -4.99
CA PRO A 310 10.10 13.95 -6.41
C PRO A 310 9.86 15.41 -6.85
N ARG A 311 8.98 16.16 -6.17
CA ARG A 311 8.73 17.58 -6.50
C ARG A 311 9.81 18.53 -5.99
N PHE A 312 10.56 18.13 -4.96
CA PHE A 312 11.59 18.97 -4.34
C PHE A 312 12.94 18.96 -5.08
N VAL A 313 13.23 17.91 -5.85
CA VAL A 313 14.51 17.76 -6.59
C VAL A 313 14.64 18.73 -7.78
N ALA A 314 13.54 19.29 -8.27
CA ALA A 314 13.55 20.18 -9.44
C ALA A 314 14.02 21.62 -9.13
N LEU A 315 13.86 22.10 -7.89
CA LEU A 315 14.23 23.47 -7.52
C LEU A 315 15.74 23.62 -7.26
N SER A 316 16.39 22.64 -6.64
CA SER A 316 17.82 22.72 -6.31
C SER A 316 18.71 22.77 -7.56
N ARG A 317 18.34 22.08 -8.66
CA ARG A 317 19.11 22.09 -9.91
C ARG A 317 18.95 23.37 -10.74
N ARG A 318 17.77 24.01 -10.74
CA ARG A 318 17.56 25.28 -11.46
C ARG A 318 18.10 26.49 -10.69
N CYS A 319 18.03 26.49 -9.35
CA CYS A 319 18.60 27.56 -8.52
C CYS A 319 20.13 27.54 -8.48
N ARG A 320 20.76 26.37 -8.64
CA ARG A 320 22.23 26.16 -8.70
C ARG A 320 22.94 27.10 -9.68
N THR A 321 22.42 27.27 -10.89
CA THR A 321 23.16 27.94 -11.97
C THR A 321 23.08 29.48 -11.92
N SER A 322 22.04 30.02 -11.28
CA SER A 322 21.86 31.46 -11.13
C SER A 322 22.48 31.99 -9.84
N TYR A 323 22.30 31.31 -8.70
CA TYR A 323 22.76 31.79 -7.39
C TYR A 323 24.29 31.79 -7.24
N LEU A 324 24.93 30.76 -7.79
CA LEU A 324 26.39 30.62 -7.77
C LEU A 324 27.12 31.77 -8.49
N LYS A 325 26.45 32.64 -9.25
CA LYS A 325 27.10 33.78 -9.92
C LYS A 325 27.27 35.01 -9.03
N TYR A 326 26.62 35.05 -7.88
CA TYR A 326 26.48 36.25 -7.04
C TYR A 326 27.10 36.12 -5.65
N ILE A 327 27.78 35.00 -5.37
CA ILE A 327 28.46 34.73 -4.10
C ILE A 327 29.98 34.62 -4.33
N THR A 328 30.76 34.89 -3.29
CA THR A 328 32.23 34.81 -3.34
C THR A 328 32.71 33.36 -3.50
N GLU A 329 33.97 33.19 -3.88
CA GLU A 329 34.54 31.86 -4.13
C GLU A 329 34.61 30.99 -2.87
N ASP A 330 34.87 31.60 -1.71
CA ASP A 330 34.90 30.90 -0.43
C ASP A 330 33.48 30.47 0.01
N GLU A 331 32.47 31.30 -0.23
CA GLU A 331 31.05 30.95 0.01
C GLU A 331 30.57 29.85 -0.95
N ARG A 332 30.99 29.89 -2.21
CA ARG A 332 30.72 28.83 -3.20
C ARG A 332 31.29 27.50 -2.71
N LYS A 333 32.51 27.49 -2.19
CA LYS A 333 33.17 26.29 -1.67
C LYS A 333 32.44 25.72 -0.46
N LEU A 334 32.05 26.59 0.48
CA LEU A 334 31.29 26.20 1.66
C LEU A 334 29.89 25.64 1.31
N VAL A 335 29.18 26.26 0.35
CA VAL A 335 27.88 25.77 -0.13
C VAL A 335 28.00 24.39 -0.78
N ASN A 336 29.04 24.18 -1.60
CA ASN A 336 29.28 22.86 -2.21
C ASN A 336 29.64 21.81 -1.16
N GLU A 337 30.50 22.13 -0.19
CA GLU A 337 30.85 21.20 0.91
C GLU A 337 29.63 20.82 1.76
N ILE A 338 28.72 21.76 2.03
CA ILE A 338 27.50 21.50 2.79
C ILE A 338 26.51 20.64 1.98
N VAL A 339 26.37 20.88 0.67
CA VAL A 339 25.48 20.09 -0.20
C VAL A 339 26.01 18.67 -0.42
N ASP A 340 27.32 18.51 -0.59
CA ASP A 340 27.96 17.20 -0.71
C ASP A 340 27.91 16.41 0.60
N LYS A 341 27.95 17.12 1.73
CA LYS A 341 27.82 16.53 3.07
C LYS A 341 26.37 16.20 3.46
N TYR A 342 25.40 16.96 2.96
CA TYR A 342 23.97 16.80 3.26
C TYR A 342 23.12 16.78 1.98
N PRO A 343 23.20 15.71 1.17
CA PRO A 343 22.54 15.63 -0.15
C PRO A 343 21.00 15.64 -0.11
N THR A 344 20.40 15.63 1.09
CA THR A 344 18.96 15.53 1.34
C THR A 344 18.35 16.71 2.10
N ALA A 345 19.10 17.80 2.36
CA ALA A 345 18.60 18.91 3.18
C ALA A 345 17.42 19.67 2.54
N ILE A 346 16.34 19.76 3.32
CA ILE A 346 15.00 20.27 3.00
C ILE A 346 14.93 21.80 3.11
N SER A 347 13.99 22.40 2.36
CA SER A 347 13.60 23.81 2.40
C SER A 347 13.44 24.38 3.82
N PHE A 348 14.00 25.57 4.06
CA PHE A 348 13.99 26.29 5.34
C PHE A 348 12.56 26.59 5.87
N ASN A 349 11.56 26.63 4.99
CA ASN A 349 10.15 26.87 5.35
C ASN A 349 9.54 25.73 6.17
N ASP A 350 9.89 24.48 5.85
CA ASP A 350 9.30 23.31 6.51
C ASP A 350 9.91 23.12 7.92
N TYR A 351 11.17 23.52 8.10
CA TYR A 351 11.80 23.62 9.42
C TYR A 351 11.12 24.68 10.31
N ALA A 352 10.71 25.82 9.73
CA ALA A 352 10.06 26.89 10.48
C ALA A 352 8.65 26.50 10.95
N ILE A 353 7.88 25.81 10.11
CA ILE A 353 6.54 25.29 10.45
C ILE A 353 6.67 24.19 11.52
N ALA A 354 7.58 23.23 11.31
CA ALA A 354 7.76 22.10 12.22
C ALA A 354 8.28 22.51 13.61
N GLN A 355 9.19 23.49 13.67
CA GLN A 355 9.87 23.83 14.93
C GLN A 355 9.21 24.94 15.72
N TYR A 356 8.39 25.77 15.07
CA TYR A 356 7.80 26.95 15.73
C TYR A 356 6.28 27.04 15.62
N GLY A 357 5.61 26.03 15.05
CA GLY A 357 4.15 25.89 15.10
C GLY A 357 3.38 26.95 14.31
N ALA A 358 3.98 27.48 13.24
CA ALA A 358 3.26 28.37 12.33
C ALA A 358 2.10 27.58 11.68
N ASP A 359 0.86 28.06 11.84
CA ASP A 359 -0.30 27.43 11.22
C ASP A 359 -0.49 27.86 9.76
N ASP A 360 -1.26 27.08 9.00
CA ASP A 360 -1.58 27.34 7.59
C ASP A 360 -2.43 28.62 7.35
N SER A 361 -2.90 29.29 8.41
CA SER A 361 -3.66 30.56 8.33
C SER A 361 -2.77 31.81 8.31
N MET A 362 -1.48 31.63 8.57
CA MET A 362 -0.51 32.72 8.57
C MET A 362 -0.16 33.12 7.14
N ASP A 363 -0.67 34.29 6.71
CA ASP A 363 -0.25 34.95 5.46
C ASP A 363 1.28 34.87 5.30
N MET A 364 1.76 34.38 4.15
CA MET A 364 3.16 34.14 3.87
C MET A 364 4.03 35.38 4.09
N ALA A 365 3.47 36.59 3.91
CA ALA A 365 4.16 37.83 4.24
C ALA A 365 4.41 37.96 5.76
N ARG A 366 3.43 37.56 6.59
CA ARG A 366 3.55 37.56 8.06
C ARG A 366 4.48 36.46 8.56
N LEU A 367 4.46 35.28 7.94
CA LEU A 367 5.40 34.20 8.24
C LEU A 367 6.85 34.63 7.98
N HIS A 368 7.09 35.26 6.82
CA HIS A 368 8.41 35.78 6.47
C HIS A 368 8.86 36.90 7.43
N CYS A 369 7.97 37.82 7.79
CA CYS A 369 8.27 38.86 8.78
C CYS A 369 8.55 38.28 10.17
N TRP A 370 7.81 37.24 10.58
CA TRP A 370 8.01 36.55 11.86
C TRP A 370 9.35 35.81 11.91
N ILE A 371 9.73 35.14 10.81
CA ILE A 371 11.07 34.52 10.68
C ILE A 371 12.14 35.59 10.88
N ILE A 372 12.08 36.70 10.13
CA ILE A 372 13.05 37.81 10.22
C ILE A 372 13.16 38.37 11.64
N LYS A 373 12.05 38.46 12.38
CA LYS A 373 12.00 38.92 13.78
C LYS A 373 12.58 37.91 14.78
N SER A 374 12.54 36.62 14.49
CA SER A 374 12.79 35.55 15.46
C SER A 374 14.20 34.96 15.38
N LYS A 375 15.20 35.76 14.96
CA LYS A 375 16.60 35.34 14.87
C LYS A 375 17.03 34.68 16.19
N PRO A 376 17.38 33.38 16.19
CA PRO A 376 17.81 32.71 17.41
C PRO A 376 19.11 33.35 17.95
N PRO A 377 19.27 33.49 19.28
CA PRO A 377 20.48 34.09 19.87
C PRO A 377 21.78 33.36 19.50
N THR A 378 21.65 32.07 19.21
CA THR A 378 22.75 31.16 18.84
C THR A 378 23.06 31.15 17.35
N CYS A 379 22.28 31.86 16.52
CA CYS A 379 22.43 31.86 15.06
C CYS A 379 23.45 32.94 14.61
N PRO A 380 24.59 32.55 14.00
CA PRO A 380 25.58 33.51 13.50
C PRO A 380 24.98 34.45 12.46
N GLN A 381 25.32 35.75 12.53
CA GLN A 381 24.80 36.77 11.61
C GLN A 381 24.92 36.41 10.12
N PRO A 382 26.05 35.84 9.63
CA PRO A 382 26.18 35.49 8.21
C PRO A 382 25.24 34.37 7.78
N TYR A 383 25.01 33.40 8.66
CA TYR A 383 24.08 32.29 8.43
C TYR A 383 22.64 32.79 8.34
N TRP A 384 22.27 33.73 9.23
CA TRP A 384 20.97 34.37 9.23
C TRP A 384 20.70 35.18 7.95
N MET A 385 21.70 35.92 7.46
CA MET A 385 21.58 36.69 6.22
C MET A 385 21.45 35.79 4.98
N ALA A 386 22.12 34.63 4.95
CA ALA A 386 21.95 33.66 3.87
C ALA A 386 20.53 33.08 3.82
N CYS A 387 19.92 32.78 4.97
CA CYS A 387 18.53 32.34 5.07
C CYS A 387 17.55 33.42 4.58
N ILE A 388 17.77 34.68 4.96
CA ILE A 388 16.97 35.82 4.51
C ILE A 388 17.09 35.98 2.98
N ASN A 389 18.28 35.85 2.41
CA ASN A 389 18.49 35.96 0.97
C ASN A 389 17.82 34.82 0.18
N GLY A 390 17.80 33.60 0.71
CA GLY A 390 17.04 32.48 0.14
C GLY A 390 15.52 32.70 0.19
N LEU A 391 15.04 33.32 1.27
CA LEU A 391 13.65 33.73 1.44
C LEU A 391 13.25 34.79 0.39
N ILE A 392 14.11 35.80 0.19
CA ILE A 392 13.93 36.88 -0.79
C ILE A 392 13.86 36.33 -2.23
N LEU A 393 14.64 35.30 -2.56
CA LEU A 393 14.59 34.64 -3.87
C LEU A 393 13.30 33.84 -4.08
N SER A 394 12.71 33.29 -3.02
CA SER A 394 11.40 32.60 -3.10
C SER A 394 10.24 33.57 -3.38
N LEU A 395 10.43 34.87 -3.13
CA LEU A 395 9.46 35.93 -3.35
C LEU A 395 9.40 36.41 -4.81
N PHE A 396 10.40 36.10 -5.65
CA PHE A 396 10.46 36.59 -7.04
C PHE A 396 9.24 36.17 -7.88
N ASN A 397 8.65 35.01 -7.60
CA ASN A 397 7.48 34.47 -8.32
C ASN A 397 6.12 34.77 -7.65
N ARG A 398 6.08 35.59 -6.59
CA ARG A 398 4.82 35.99 -5.92
C ARG A 398 4.27 37.29 -6.54
N ASP A 399 2.98 37.55 -6.33
CA ASP A 399 2.31 38.75 -6.83
C ASP A 399 2.91 40.04 -6.25
N ASN A 400 2.61 41.17 -6.88
CA ASN A 400 3.20 42.47 -6.53
C ASN A 400 2.70 42.99 -5.17
N GLU A 401 1.55 42.53 -4.71
CA GLU A 401 0.94 42.97 -3.44
C GLU A 401 1.72 42.39 -2.26
N HIS A 402 2.07 41.10 -2.31
CA HIS A 402 2.94 40.43 -1.34
C HIS A 402 4.37 41.01 -1.32
N LYS A 403 4.93 41.34 -2.49
CA LYS A 403 6.27 41.96 -2.59
C LYS A 403 6.30 43.33 -1.92
N THR A 404 5.27 44.16 -2.16
CA THR A 404 5.17 45.52 -1.62
C THR A 404 5.01 45.51 -0.09
N ALA A 405 4.17 44.63 0.46
CA ALA A 405 3.97 44.52 1.90
C ALA A 405 5.26 44.17 2.68
N ILE A 406 6.13 43.35 2.08
CA ILE A 406 7.41 42.95 2.68
C ILE A 406 8.44 44.08 2.59
N VAL A 407 8.52 44.79 1.46
CA VAL A 407 9.40 45.97 1.30
C VAL A 407 9.05 47.04 2.33
N GLU A 408 7.78 47.44 2.41
CA GLU A 408 7.32 48.46 3.35
C GLU A 408 7.61 48.09 4.80
N TYR A 409 7.50 46.79 5.13
CA TYR A 409 7.82 46.31 6.46
C TYR A 409 9.33 46.38 6.75
N LEU A 410 10.19 45.99 5.82
CA LEU A 410 11.65 46.00 5.98
C LEU A 410 12.21 47.42 6.05
N GLU A 411 11.68 48.34 5.24
CA GLU A 411 12.03 49.76 5.28
C GLU A 411 11.65 50.40 6.62
N LYS A 412 10.48 50.04 7.19
CA LYS A 412 10.08 50.45 8.55
C LYS A 412 11.02 49.96 9.65
N GLN A 413 11.84 48.94 9.38
CA GLN A 413 12.87 48.44 10.31
C GLN A 413 14.27 49.00 10.01
N GLY A 414 14.39 49.96 9.08
CA GLY A 414 15.67 50.58 8.73
C GLY A 414 16.56 49.74 7.82
N LEU A 415 16.01 48.70 7.17
CA LEU A 415 16.71 47.87 6.19
C LEU A 415 16.35 48.34 4.78
N ASP A 416 17.34 48.85 4.04
CA ASP A 416 17.18 49.29 2.64
C ASP A 416 17.22 48.08 1.71
N VAL A 417 16.07 47.72 1.13
CA VAL A 417 15.92 46.54 0.26
C VAL A 417 15.47 46.97 -1.13
N ASN A 418 16.43 47.19 -2.03
CA ASN A 418 16.16 47.55 -3.42
C ASN A 418 16.01 46.29 -4.31
N PHE A 419 14.76 45.87 -4.54
CA PHE A 419 14.44 44.73 -5.41
C PHE A 419 14.81 44.93 -6.89
N THR A 420 15.07 46.16 -7.35
CA THR A 420 15.49 46.42 -8.74
C THR A 420 16.97 46.06 -8.98
N LYS A 421 17.75 45.87 -7.91
CA LYS A 421 19.16 45.42 -7.97
C LYS A 421 19.34 43.91 -7.79
N ILE A 422 18.34 43.19 -7.30
CA ILE A 422 18.30 41.72 -7.17
C ILE A 422 17.75 41.14 -8.46
#